data_AF-A0A2J8P5T5-F1
#
_entry.id   AF-A0A2J8P5T5-F1
#
_cell.length_a   1.000
_cell.length_b   1.000
_cell.length_c   1.000
_cell.angle_alpha   90.00
_cell.angle_beta   90.00
_cell.angle_gamma   90.00
#
_symmetry.space_group_name_H-M   'P 1'
#
loop_
_entity.id
_entity.type
_entity.pdbx_description
1 polymer ?
#
loop_
_entity_poly.entity_id
_entity_poly.type
_entity_poly.pdbx_seq_one_letter_code
_entity_poly.pdbx_strand_id
1 'polypeptide(L)'
;QDNRQRKLTSGSLSTSERRKSDASSLMPPLRISLIQDMRHIQNIGEIKTDVGKARAWVRLSMEKKLLSRHLKQLLSDHELTKKLYKRYAFLRCDDEKEQFLYHLLSFNAVDYFCFTNVFTTILIPYHILIVPSKKLGGSMFTANPWICISGELGETQILQIPRNVLEMTFECQNLGKLTTVQIGHDNS
;
A
#
# COMPACT_ATOMS: atom_id res chain seq x y z
N GLN A 1 41.38 -60.75 27.01
CA GLN A 1 40.39 -61.34 26.10
C GLN A 1 39.10 -60.57 26.26
N ASP A 2 38.64 -59.96 25.16
CA ASP A 2 37.34 -59.32 24.91
C ASP A 2 36.93 -58.13 25.82
N ASN A 3 36.35 -57.02 25.36
CA ASN A 3 35.63 -56.77 24.11
C ASN A 3 35.42 -55.25 23.87
N ARG A 4 35.21 -54.89 22.59
CA ARG A 4 34.37 -53.78 22.07
C ARG A 4 34.85 -52.33 22.07
N GLN A 5 35.60 -52.04 21.02
CA GLN A 5 35.32 -51.05 19.97
C GLN A 5 33.95 -50.33 20.01
N ARG A 6 33.95 -48.99 20.11
CA ARG A 6 32.95 -48.11 19.47
C ARG A 6 33.63 -46.86 18.90
N LYS A 7 33.66 -46.82 17.56
CA LYS A 7 34.11 -45.74 16.70
C LYS A 7 32.92 -44.77 16.54
N LEU A 8 33.07 -43.52 16.93
CA LEU A 8 32.07 -42.47 16.69
C LEU A 8 32.28 -41.92 15.26
N THR A 9 31.31 -42.18 14.39
CA THR A 9 31.22 -41.65 13.03
C THR A 9 30.50 -40.31 13.04
N SER A 10 31.14 -39.27 12.49
CA SER A 10 30.49 -37.99 12.18
C SER A 10 29.62 -38.16 10.94
N GLY A 11 28.31 -38.28 11.13
CA GLY A 11 27.31 -38.27 10.06
C GLY A 11 26.60 -36.93 9.98
N SER A 12 27.03 -36.08 9.05
CA SER A 12 26.25 -34.94 8.55
C SER A 12 25.12 -35.47 7.67
N LEU A 13 23.86 -35.24 8.04
CA LEU A 13 22.74 -35.48 7.13
C LEU A 13 21.59 -34.47 7.35
N SER A 14 21.51 -33.54 6.40
CA SER A 14 20.34 -32.84 5.86
C SER A 14 19.15 -32.51 6.78
N THR A 15 19.10 -31.24 7.19
CA THR A 15 17.87 -30.56 7.59
C THR A 15 17.11 -30.04 6.34
N SER A 16 16.35 -30.93 5.70
CA SER A 16 15.24 -30.59 4.80
C SER A 16 14.01 -31.26 5.40
N GLU A 17 12.85 -30.63 5.64
CA GLU A 17 12.20 -29.54 4.93
C GLU A 17 11.45 -28.66 5.94
N ARG A 18 11.89 -27.41 6.12
CA ARG A 18 10.99 -26.38 6.65
C ARG A 18 9.94 -26.15 5.57
N ARG A 19 8.72 -26.65 5.81
CA ARG A 19 7.53 -26.40 5.01
C ARG A 19 7.48 -24.91 4.62
N LYS A 20 7.78 -24.62 3.35
CA LYS A 20 7.45 -23.36 2.68
C LYS A 20 5.94 -23.34 2.45
N SER A 21 5.18 -23.10 3.50
CA SER A 21 3.77 -22.74 3.41
C SER A 21 3.66 -21.36 4.03
N ASP A 22 3.48 -20.33 3.21
CA ASP A 22 2.83 -19.04 3.54
C ASP A 22 3.06 -17.93 2.49
N ALA A 23 3.59 -18.25 1.30
CA ALA A 23 3.76 -17.25 0.22
C ALA A 23 2.49 -17.02 -0.65
N SER A 24 1.34 -17.64 -0.34
CA SER A 24 0.23 -17.78 -1.30
C SER A 24 -1.04 -16.96 -1.01
N SER A 25 -0.95 -15.86 -0.25
CA SER A 25 -2.13 -14.99 -0.01
C SER A 25 -1.73 -13.57 0.43
N LEU A 26 -0.81 -12.95 -0.30
CA LEU A 26 -0.52 -11.52 -0.14
C LEU A 26 -1.05 -10.79 -1.38
N MET A 27 -1.82 -9.73 -1.16
CA MET A 27 -2.21 -8.84 -2.26
C MET A 27 -0.94 -8.33 -2.96
N PRO A 28 -0.97 -8.19 -4.29
CA PRO A 28 0.15 -7.58 -5.00
C PRO A 28 0.40 -6.18 -4.44
N PRO A 29 1.68 -5.79 -4.24
CA PRO A 29 1.98 -4.46 -3.75
C PRO A 29 1.46 -3.41 -4.73
N LEU A 30 0.91 -2.31 -4.20
CA LEU A 30 0.51 -1.18 -5.04
C LEU A 30 1.72 -0.67 -5.82
N ARG A 31 1.53 -0.42 -7.12
CA ARG A 31 2.58 0.15 -7.96
C ARG A 31 2.92 1.55 -7.46
N ILE A 32 4.20 1.80 -7.24
CA ILE A 32 4.70 3.13 -6.89
C ILE A 32 4.97 3.87 -8.20
N SER A 33 4.23 4.94 -8.46
CA SER A 33 4.39 5.74 -9.67
C SER A 33 4.00 7.19 -9.44
N LEU A 34 4.97 8.10 -9.62
CA LEU A 34 4.77 9.55 -9.66
C LEU A 34 3.59 9.92 -10.57
N ILE A 35 3.54 9.33 -11.77
CA ILE A 35 2.55 9.68 -12.79
C ILE A 35 1.15 9.21 -12.38
N GLN A 36 1.03 8.02 -11.77
CA GLN A 36 -0.28 7.54 -11.29
C GLN A 36 -0.82 8.44 -10.18
N ASP A 37 0.04 8.86 -9.25
CA ASP A 37 -0.36 9.76 -8.17
C ASP A 37 -0.71 11.16 -8.68
N MET A 38 0.00 11.68 -9.68
CA MET A 38 -0.40 12.93 -10.35
C MET A 38 -1.77 12.80 -11.04
N ARG A 39 -2.02 11.70 -11.75
CA ARG A 39 -3.30 11.43 -12.41
C ARG A 39 -4.45 11.31 -11.42
N HIS A 40 -4.22 10.65 -10.28
CA HIS A 40 -5.22 10.56 -9.22
C HIS A 40 -5.67 11.96 -8.80
N ILE A 41 -4.73 12.86 -8.50
CA ILE A 41 -5.04 14.26 -8.14
C ILE A 41 -5.71 15.02 -9.28
N GLN A 42 -5.28 14.82 -10.53
CA GLN A 42 -5.87 15.50 -11.69
C GLN A 42 -7.34 15.12 -11.93
N ASN A 43 -7.74 13.90 -11.54
CA ASN A 43 -9.10 13.41 -11.67
C ASN A 43 -10.04 13.88 -10.54
N ILE A 44 -9.51 14.53 -9.50
CA ILE A 44 -10.31 15.10 -8.42
C ILE A 44 -10.94 16.41 -8.90
N GLY A 45 -12.22 16.35 -9.28
CA GLY A 45 -12.95 17.48 -9.90
C GLY A 45 -13.12 18.72 -9.02
N GLU A 46 -13.05 18.58 -7.70
CA GLU A 46 -13.12 19.70 -6.75
C GLU A 46 -11.86 20.59 -6.76
N ILE A 47 -10.71 20.06 -7.21
CA ILE A 47 -9.44 20.79 -7.24
C ILE A 47 -9.24 21.48 -8.59
N LYS A 48 -9.66 22.75 -8.66
CA LYS A 48 -9.68 23.51 -9.92
C LYS A 48 -8.34 24.14 -10.30
N THR A 49 -7.51 24.51 -9.32
CA THR A 49 -6.29 25.30 -9.56
C THR A 49 -5.04 24.43 -9.60
N ASP A 50 -4.04 24.82 -10.39
CA ASP A 50 -2.75 24.12 -10.45
C ASP A 50 -2.03 24.14 -9.10
N VAL A 51 -2.13 25.25 -8.37
CA VAL A 51 -1.62 25.37 -6.99
C VAL A 51 -2.33 24.38 -6.07
N GLY A 52 -3.65 24.23 -6.20
CA GLY A 52 -4.43 23.24 -5.46
C GLY A 52 -3.98 21.82 -5.77
N LYS A 53 -3.80 21.48 -7.04
CA LYS A 53 -3.32 20.17 -7.48
C LYS A 53 -1.93 19.87 -6.94
N ALA A 54 -1.00 20.82 -7.00
CA ALA A 54 0.33 20.65 -6.43
C ALA A 54 0.28 20.44 -4.90
N ARG A 55 -0.53 21.23 -4.19
CA ARG A 55 -0.73 21.11 -2.73
C ARG A 55 -1.36 19.77 -2.33
N ALA A 56 -2.28 19.24 -3.13
CA ALA A 56 -2.90 17.94 -2.91
C ALA A 56 -1.93 16.80 -3.21
N TRP A 57 -1.15 16.91 -4.29
CA TRP A 57 -0.14 15.93 -4.67
C TRP A 57 0.99 15.80 -3.64
N VAL A 58 1.43 16.92 -3.04
CA VAL A 58 2.41 16.88 -1.94
C VAL A 58 1.83 16.15 -0.73
N ARG A 59 0.59 16.45 -0.32
CA ARG A 59 -0.08 15.74 0.79
C ARG A 59 -0.18 14.24 0.53
N LEU A 60 -0.66 13.85 -0.65
CA LEU A 60 -0.75 12.44 -1.05
C LEU A 60 0.62 11.77 -0.99
N SER A 61 1.66 12.43 -1.52
CA SER A 61 3.01 11.89 -1.53
C SER A 61 3.62 11.81 -0.12
N MET A 62 3.27 12.70 0.81
CA MET A 62 3.69 12.61 2.21
C MET A 62 3.02 11.45 2.93
N GLU A 63 1.70 11.33 2.80
CA GLU A 63 0.91 10.24 3.39
C GLU A 63 1.34 8.86 2.87
N LYS A 64 1.65 8.76 1.57
CA LYS A 64 2.22 7.54 0.98
C LYS A 64 3.71 7.32 1.30
N LYS A 65 4.38 8.27 1.95
CA LYS A 65 5.84 8.25 2.25
C LYS A 65 6.71 8.18 0.98
N LEU A 66 6.30 8.91 -0.04
CA LEU A 66 6.89 8.92 -1.38
C LEU A 66 7.43 10.30 -1.83
N LEU A 67 7.24 11.37 -1.07
CA LEU A 67 7.56 12.74 -1.51
C LEU A 67 9.02 12.88 -2.02
N SER A 68 10.01 12.46 -1.22
CA SER A 68 11.42 12.50 -1.63
C SER A 68 11.67 11.66 -2.90
N ARG A 69 11.12 10.43 -2.95
CA ARG A 69 11.26 9.52 -4.10
C ARG A 69 10.67 10.11 -5.37
N HIS A 70 9.48 10.70 -5.29
CA HIS A 70 8.81 11.32 -6.42
C HIS A 70 9.56 12.52 -6.95
N LEU A 71 10.02 13.42 -6.06
CA LEU A 71 10.81 14.57 -6.48
C LEU A 71 12.15 14.15 -7.06
N LYS A 72 12.80 13.11 -6.51
CA LYS A 72 14.02 12.53 -7.09
C LYS A 72 13.78 11.99 -8.50
N GLN A 73 12.67 11.29 -8.72
CA GLN A 73 12.27 10.79 -10.04
C GLN A 73 11.93 11.92 -11.01
N LEU A 74 11.25 12.97 -10.55
CA LEU A 74 10.93 14.12 -11.39
C LEU A 74 12.21 14.87 -11.82
N LEU A 75 13.16 15.02 -10.90
CA LEU A 75 14.40 15.77 -11.10
C LEU A 75 15.53 14.94 -11.74
N SER A 76 15.31 13.65 -12.03
CA SER A 76 16.28 12.85 -12.79
C SER A 76 16.30 13.20 -14.28
N ASP A 77 15.25 13.86 -14.79
CA ASP A 77 15.26 14.45 -16.12
C ASP A 77 16.02 15.79 -16.10
N HIS A 78 17.34 15.68 -16.24
CA HIS A 78 18.24 16.83 -16.22
C HIS A 78 18.02 17.78 -17.41
N GLU A 79 17.61 17.25 -18.57
CA GLU A 79 17.38 18.08 -19.76
C GLU A 79 16.10 18.92 -19.60
N LEU A 80 15.04 18.33 -19.05
CA LEU A 80 13.84 19.08 -18.68
C LEU A 80 14.15 20.17 -17.64
N THR A 81 14.93 19.83 -16.61
CA THR A 81 15.32 20.78 -15.56
C THR A 81 16.18 21.93 -16.13
N LYS A 82 17.13 21.64 -17.04
CA LYS A 82 17.92 22.67 -17.74
C LYS A 82 17.07 23.57 -18.63
N LYS A 83 16.06 22.99 -19.30
CA LYS A 83 15.14 23.71 -20.19
C LYS A 83 14.24 24.69 -19.41
N LEU A 84 13.78 24.31 -18.22
CA LEU A 84 12.81 25.09 -17.44
C LEU A 84 13.44 26.06 -16.44
N TYR A 85 14.65 25.79 -15.95
CA TYR A 85 15.27 26.56 -14.87
C TYR A 85 16.58 27.24 -15.29
N LYS A 86 16.77 28.47 -14.80
CA LYS A 86 18.02 29.23 -14.96
C LYS A 86 19.18 28.53 -14.24
N ARG A 87 20.43 28.74 -14.69
CA ARG A 87 21.63 28.07 -14.16
C ARG A 87 21.82 28.22 -12.65
N TYR A 88 21.39 29.35 -12.08
CA TYR A 88 21.49 29.65 -10.65
C TYR A 88 20.25 29.22 -9.83
N ALA A 89 19.27 28.58 -10.47
CA ALA A 89 18.09 28.11 -9.77
C ALA A 89 18.43 26.96 -8.81
N PHE A 90 17.72 26.91 -7.68
CA PHE A 90 17.87 25.88 -6.66
C PHE A 90 17.89 24.44 -7.24
N LEU A 91 16.94 24.12 -8.12
CA LEU A 91 16.81 22.79 -8.72
C LEU A 91 17.95 22.40 -9.68
N ARG A 92 18.81 23.35 -10.06
CA ARG A 92 20.02 23.12 -10.87
C ARG A 92 21.31 23.14 -10.06
N CYS A 93 21.23 23.39 -8.75
CA CYS A 93 22.35 23.25 -7.85
C CYS A 93 22.31 21.84 -7.25
N ASP A 94 23.14 20.94 -7.76
CA ASP A 94 23.04 19.51 -7.45
C ASP A 94 23.28 19.20 -5.95
N ASP A 95 24.23 19.89 -5.31
CA ASP A 95 24.54 19.70 -3.89
C ASP A 95 23.33 20.10 -2.99
N GLU A 96 22.79 21.30 -3.20
CA GLU A 96 21.63 21.81 -2.44
C GLU A 96 20.37 20.98 -2.71
N LYS A 97 20.16 20.58 -3.96
CA LYS A 97 19.06 19.71 -4.38
C LYS A 97 19.15 18.34 -3.70
N GLU A 98 20.34 17.74 -3.65
CA GLU A 98 20.56 16.45 -2.99
C GLU A 98 20.29 16.56 -1.49
N GLN A 99 20.83 17.57 -0.82
CA GLN A 99 20.54 17.84 0.59
C GLN A 99 19.05 18.00 0.84
N PHE A 100 18.35 18.77 0.01
CA PHE A 100 16.89 18.91 0.12
C PHE A 100 16.16 17.58 0.00
N LEU A 101 16.50 16.73 -0.98
CA LEU A 101 15.88 15.42 -1.13
C LEU A 101 16.16 14.51 0.07
N TYR A 102 17.36 14.59 0.67
CA TYR A 102 17.70 13.87 1.91
C TYR A 102 16.85 14.34 3.10
N HIS A 103 16.69 15.65 3.30
CA HIS A 103 15.85 16.17 4.37
C HIS A 103 14.40 15.69 4.25
N LEU A 104 13.86 15.60 3.04
CA LEU A 104 12.51 15.08 2.80
C LEU A 104 12.32 13.61 3.18
N LEU A 105 13.40 12.81 3.31
CA LEU A 105 13.28 11.42 3.77
C LEU A 105 12.80 11.34 5.24
N SER A 106 13.01 12.39 6.03
CA SER A 106 12.51 12.47 7.41
C SER A 106 10.99 12.33 7.48
N PHE A 107 10.25 12.73 6.43
CA PHE A 107 8.80 12.57 6.38
C PHE A 107 8.35 11.11 6.36
N ASN A 108 9.22 10.16 6.03
CA ASN A 108 8.87 8.74 6.06
C ASN A 108 8.83 8.17 7.49
N ALA A 109 9.45 8.85 8.46
CA ALA A 109 9.50 8.43 9.86
C ALA A 109 8.22 8.75 10.65
N VAL A 110 7.29 9.51 10.06
CA VAL A 110 6.02 9.91 10.68
C VAL A 110 4.86 9.44 9.81
N ASP A 111 3.77 9.03 10.45
CA ASP A 111 2.53 8.71 9.77
C ASP A 111 1.71 9.98 9.55
N TYR A 112 1.60 10.40 8.30
CA TYR A 112 0.78 11.54 7.89
C TYR A 112 -0.57 11.05 7.37
N PHE A 113 -1.63 11.74 7.75
CA PHE A 113 -2.99 11.57 7.20
C PHE A 113 -3.48 12.86 6.53
N CYS A 114 -2.55 13.65 5.99
CA CYS A 114 -2.81 15.01 5.53
C CYS A 114 -3.52 15.09 4.18
N PHE A 115 -3.56 14.00 3.41
CA PHE A 115 -4.42 13.88 2.23
C PHE A 115 -5.81 13.39 2.65
N THR A 116 -5.86 12.26 3.35
CA THR A 116 -7.11 11.61 3.76
C THR A 116 -7.98 12.52 4.63
N ASN A 117 -7.41 13.27 5.57
CA ASN A 117 -8.19 14.12 6.47
C ASN A 117 -8.64 15.44 5.83
N VAL A 118 -8.09 15.81 4.67
CA VAL A 118 -8.46 17.05 3.97
C VAL A 118 -9.50 16.78 2.89
N PHE A 119 -9.35 15.69 2.15
CA PHE A 119 -10.23 15.32 1.04
C PHE A 119 -11.27 14.29 1.51
N THR A 120 -12.22 14.72 2.33
CA THR A 120 -13.18 13.83 3.00
C THR A 120 -14.36 13.41 2.11
N THR A 121 -14.54 14.06 0.96
CA THR A 121 -15.68 13.81 0.06
C THR A 121 -15.32 13.10 -1.23
N ILE A 122 -14.03 12.84 -1.46
CA ILE A 122 -13.58 12.12 -2.66
C ILE A 122 -13.95 10.64 -2.58
N LEU A 123 -14.12 10.04 -3.76
CA LEU A 123 -14.26 8.61 -3.90
C LEU A 123 -12.89 7.93 -3.81
N ILE A 124 -12.77 6.95 -2.93
CA ILE A 124 -11.56 6.15 -2.72
C ILE A 124 -11.88 4.68 -3.03
N PRO A 125 -11.05 4.00 -3.86
CA PRO A 125 -11.15 2.56 -4.04
C PRO A 125 -10.57 1.82 -2.82
N TYR A 126 -11.38 0.98 -2.21
CA TYR A 126 -10.99 0.08 -1.12
C TYR A 126 -10.88 -1.35 -1.64
N HIS A 127 -9.69 -1.93 -1.52
CA HIS A 127 -9.41 -3.29 -1.97
C HIS A 127 -9.53 -4.27 -0.78
N ILE A 128 -10.47 -5.21 -0.88
CA ILE A 128 -10.78 -6.21 0.13
C ILE A 128 -10.13 -7.53 -0.29
N LEU A 129 -9.42 -8.16 0.64
CA LEU A 129 -8.97 -9.55 0.54
C LEU A 129 -9.44 -10.33 1.78
N ILE A 130 -10.28 -11.33 1.56
CA ILE A 130 -10.72 -12.29 2.58
C ILE A 130 -9.76 -13.47 2.54
N VAL A 131 -9.08 -13.73 3.66
CA VAL A 131 -8.11 -14.83 3.78
C VAL A 131 -8.73 -15.95 4.63
N PRO A 132 -9.39 -16.95 4.01
CA PRO A 132 -9.99 -18.06 4.74
C PRO A 132 -8.90 -18.99 5.30
N SER A 133 -9.24 -19.70 6.39
CA SER A 133 -8.35 -20.72 6.94
C SER A 133 -8.23 -21.90 5.98
N LYS A 134 -6.99 -22.31 5.66
CA LYS A 134 -6.70 -23.46 4.77
C LYS A 134 -6.76 -24.81 5.50
N LYS A 135 -7.33 -24.86 6.71
CA LYS A 135 -7.43 -26.12 7.47
C LYS A 135 -8.38 -27.07 6.74
N LEU A 136 -7.85 -28.24 6.38
CA LEU A 136 -8.61 -29.30 5.72
C LEU A 136 -9.56 -29.94 6.75
N GLY A 137 -10.78 -29.42 6.84
CA GLY A 137 -11.80 -29.95 7.74
C GLY A 137 -13.09 -29.15 7.62
N GLY A 138 -14.08 -29.71 6.94
CA GLY A 138 -15.40 -29.10 6.72
C GLY A 138 -15.92 -29.31 5.29
N SER A 139 -17.22 -29.12 5.12
CA SER A 139 -17.85 -28.98 3.80
C SER A 139 -17.45 -27.65 3.15
N MET A 140 -17.70 -27.51 1.84
CA MET A 140 -17.54 -26.23 1.14
C MET A 140 -18.44 -25.16 1.77
N PHE A 141 -17.98 -23.91 1.79
CA PHE A 141 -18.77 -22.77 2.25
C PHE A 141 -19.91 -22.48 1.24
N THR A 142 -21.17 -22.60 1.68
CA THR A 142 -22.37 -22.49 0.83
C THR A 142 -23.16 -21.20 1.03
N ALA A 143 -23.02 -20.56 2.19
CA ALA A 143 -23.77 -19.39 2.59
C ALA A 143 -23.40 -18.15 1.76
N ASN A 144 -24.23 -17.11 1.79
CA ASN A 144 -23.96 -15.84 1.12
C ASN A 144 -23.24 -14.89 2.08
N PRO A 145 -21.97 -14.54 1.85
CA PRO A 145 -21.21 -13.67 2.73
C PRO A 145 -21.54 -12.20 2.50
N TRP A 146 -21.42 -11.39 3.55
CA TRP A 146 -21.53 -9.94 3.52
C TRP A 146 -20.45 -9.28 4.36
N ILE A 147 -20.09 -8.04 4.04
CA ILE A 147 -19.08 -7.26 4.74
C ILE A 147 -19.52 -5.81 4.94
N CYS A 148 -19.13 -5.21 6.05
CA CYS A 148 -19.28 -3.78 6.33
C CYS A 148 -17.95 -3.24 6.87
N ILE A 149 -17.50 -2.10 6.34
CA ILE A 149 -16.20 -1.50 6.67
C ILE A 149 -16.46 -0.11 7.23
N SER A 150 -15.93 0.16 8.42
CA SER A 150 -16.05 1.46 9.09
C SER A 150 -14.68 2.09 9.30
N GLY A 151 -14.61 3.40 9.16
CA GLY A 151 -13.45 4.23 9.42
C GLY A 151 -13.83 5.50 10.17
N GLU A 152 -12.85 6.36 10.42
CA GLU A 152 -13.04 7.59 11.22
C GLU A 152 -14.02 8.60 10.58
N LEU A 153 -14.22 8.57 9.26
CA LEU A 153 -15.08 9.51 8.53
C LEU A 153 -16.44 8.92 8.13
N GLY A 154 -16.67 7.63 8.33
CA GLY A 154 -17.92 6.98 7.96
C GLY A 154 -17.79 5.47 7.82
N GLU A 155 -18.83 4.85 7.27
CA GLU A 155 -18.88 3.42 7.03
C GLU A 155 -19.56 3.08 5.70
N THR A 156 -19.28 1.89 5.18
CA THR A 156 -19.99 1.36 4.03
C THR A 156 -21.38 0.90 4.44
N GLN A 157 -22.27 0.75 3.47
CA GLN A 157 -23.43 -0.11 3.65
C GLN A 157 -23.00 -1.58 3.78
N ILE A 158 -23.93 -2.47 4.09
CA ILE A 158 -23.69 -3.91 4.02
C ILE A 158 -23.45 -4.29 2.55
N LEU A 159 -22.22 -4.67 2.23
CA LEU A 159 -21.81 -5.12 0.90
C LEU A 159 -21.99 -6.63 0.82
N GLN A 160 -22.83 -7.07 -0.12
CA GLN A 160 -22.96 -8.49 -0.44
C GLN A 160 -21.74 -8.95 -1.23
N ILE A 161 -21.09 -10.02 -0.77
CA ILE A 161 -19.94 -10.61 -1.44
C ILE A 161 -20.45 -11.78 -2.29
N PRO A 162 -20.18 -11.80 -3.61
CA PRO A 162 -20.56 -12.93 -4.44
C PRO A 162 -19.93 -14.23 -3.92
N ARG A 163 -20.68 -15.34 -3.97
CA ARG A 163 -20.17 -16.65 -3.53
C ARG A 163 -18.86 -17.00 -4.25
N ASN A 164 -17.91 -17.54 -3.50
CA ASN A 164 -16.56 -17.90 -3.95
C ASN A 164 -15.68 -16.71 -4.39
N VAL A 165 -16.08 -15.47 -4.12
CA VAL A 165 -15.21 -14.29 -4.30
C VAL A 165 -14.53 -13.98 -2.97
N LEU A 166 -13.20 -13.92 -2.99
CA LEU A 166 -12.37 -13.59 -1.83
C LEU A 166 -11.61 -12.27 -2.01
N GLU A 167 -11.62 -11.69 -3.21
CA GLU A 167 -10.90 -10.47 -3.55
C GLU A 167 -11.82 -9.59 -4.38
N MET A 168 -12.03 -8.35 -3.94
CA MET A 168 -12.84 -7.38 -4.67
C MET A 168 -12.42 -5.96 -4.31
N THR A 169 -12.61 -5.04 -5.26
CA THR A 169 -12.46 -3.60 -5.04
C THR A 169 -13.82 -2.95 -5.14
N PHE A 170 -14.13 -2.07 -4.20
CA PHE A 170 -15.29 -1.19 -4.29
C PHE A 170 -14.83 0.26 -4.12
N GLU A 171 -15.62 1.18 -4.64
CA GLU A 171 -15.35 2.60 -4.53
C GLU A 171 -16.48 3.26 -3.73
N CYS A 172 -16.12 4.02 -2.70
CA CYS A 172 -17.06 4.81 -1.91
C CYS A 172 -16.42 6.11 -1.45
N GLN A 173 -17.21 6.98 -0.83
CA GLN A 173 -16.68 8.17 -0.19
C GLN A 173 -15.61 7.79 0.84
N ASN A 174 -14.56 8.60 0.92
CA ASN A 174 -13.45 8.44 1.85
C ASN A 174 -13.93 8.16 3.29
N LEU A 175 -13.66 6.94 3.76
CA LEU A 175 -13.96 6.44 5.11
C LEU A 175 -12.94 6.90 6.16
N GLY A 176 -11.88 7.60 5.75
CA GLY A 176 -10.77 7.98 6.63
C GLY A 176 -9.86 6.80 6.95
N LYS A 177 -9.22 6.87 8.12
CA LYS A 177 -8.48 5.73 8.67
C LYS A 177 -9.47 4.62 9.03
N LEU A 178 -9.26 3.44 8.45
CA LEU A 178 -10.10 2.27 8.72
C LEU A 178 -9.95 1.83 10.18
N THR A 179 -11.06 1.46 10.80
CA THR A 179 -11.11 1.11 12.23
C THR A 179 -11.60 -0.32 12.43
N THR A 180 -12.74 -0.67 11.84
CA THR A 180 -13.41 -1.96 12.07
C THR A 180 -13.95 -2.53 10.78
N VAL A 181 -14.01 -3.87 10.73
CA VAL A 181 -14.61 -4.62 9.64
C VAL A 181 -15.52 -5.68 10.25
N GLN A 182 -16.76 -5.71 9.81
CA GLN A 182 -17.74 -6.72 10.17
C GLN A 182 -17.96 -7.62 8.97
N ILE A 183 -17.92 -8.93 9.19
CA ILE A 183 -18.15 -9.93 8.16
C ILE A 183 -19.09 -11.01 8.71
N GLY A 184 -20.02 -11.45 7.88
CA GLY A 184 -20.98 -12.48 8.26
C GLY A 184 -21.51 -13.21 7.03
N HIS A 185 -22.48 -14.08 7.26
CA HIS A 185 -23.24 -14.75 6.22
C HIS A 185 -24.69 -14.94 6.65
N ASP A 186 -25.55 -15.30 5.71
CA ASP A 186 -26.99 -15.50 5.91
C ASP A 186 -27.39 -16.85 6.54
N ASN A 187 -26.44 -17.78 6.66
CA ASN A 187 -26.65 -19.11 7.24
C ASN A 187 -27.57 -20.01 6.39
N SER A 188 -27.60 -19.78 5.06
CA SER A 188 -28.29 -20.63 4.09
C SER A 188 -27.62 -21.98 3.84
#